data_AF-X1GDD3-F1
#
_entry.id   AF-X1GDD3-F1
#
_cell.length_a   1.000
_cell.length_b   1.000
_cell.length_c   1.000
_cell.angle_alpha   90.00
_cell.angle_beta   90.00
_cell.angle_gamma   90.00
#
_symmetry.space_group_name_H-M   'P 1'
#
loop_
_entity.id
_entity.type
_entity.pdbx_description
1 polymer ?
#
loop_
_entity_poly.entity_id
_entity_poly.type
_entity_poly.pdbx_seq_one_letter_code
_entity_poly.pdbx_strand_id
1 'polypeptide(L)'
;MGSQGAIKTLTPEEVKALGLAMVLANTYHLYLRPGISVIEKLGGLHKFMGWDRAILTDSGGYQIFSLAPLRQVSDEGVIFRSHIDGSQHHITPELIIQFQETLGADIIMALDECPASDDSFEQVNRAMERTHRWAERCQKAQKRHDQALYAIVQGGIFPQLRRQSAEYLASLEFPGYAIGGLSIGEPKKV
;
A
#
# COMPACT_ATOMS: atom_id res chain seq x y z
N MET A 1 -9.39 -0.10 -11.63
CA MET A 1 -8.33 -0.78 -10.85
C MET A 1 -7.18 -1.11 -11.78
N GLY A 2 -6.00 -0.51 -11.57
CA GLY A 2 -4.77 -0.88 -12.24
C GLY A 2 -4.18 -2.13 -11.60
N SER A 3 -4.52 -3.31 -12.11
CA SER A 3 -3.98 -4.58 -11.61
C SER A 3 -3.01 -5.14 -12.63
N GLN A 4 -1.76 -5.42 -12.23
CA GLN A 4 -0.69 -5.94 -13.10
C GLN A 4 -0.18 -4.95 -14.17
N GLY A 5 -0.16 -3.65 -13.86
CA GLY A 5 0.41 -2.64 -14.77
C GLY A 5 -0.50 -2.29 -15.97
N ALA A 6 -1.78 -2.59 -15.88
CA ALA A 6 -2.77 -2.14 -16.85
C ALA A 6 -4.05 -1.72 -16.13
N ILE A 7 -4.71 -0.67 -16.63
CA ILE A 7 -6.10 -0.43 -16.31
C ILE A 7 -6.91 -1.41 -17.15
N LYS A 8 -7.67 -2.28 -16.48
CA LYS A 8 -8.48 -3.28 -17.17
C LYS A 8 -9.32 -2.59 -18.25
N THR A 9 -9.26 -3.16 -19.45
CA THR A 9 -10.04 -2.79 -20.65
C THR A 9 -9.76 -1.42 -21.26
N LEU A 10 -8.73 -0.68 -20.83
CA LEU A 10 -8.40 0.64 -21.39
C LEU A 10 -6.91 0.77 -21.71
N THR A 11 -6.58 1.42 -22.83
CA THR A 11 -5.21 1.84 -23.11
C THR A 11 -4.83 3.10 -22.32
N PRO A 12 -3.53 3.38 -22.12
CA PRO A 12 -3.08 4.64 -21.52
C PRO A 12 -3.64 5.88 -22.22
N GLU A 13 -3.78 5.87 -23.54
CA GLU A 13 -4.34 6.98 -24.32
C GLU A 13 -5.83 7.22 -24.01
N GLU A 14 -6.62 6.15 -23.89
CA GLU A 14 -8.04 6.25 -23.53
C GLU A 14 -8.19 6.83 -22.11
N VAL A 15 -7.39 6.35 -21.17
CA VAL A 15 -7.37 6.87 -19.78
C VAL A 15 -6.97 8.34 -19.76
N LYS A 16 -5.98 8.74 -20.58
CA LYS A 16 -5.58 10.14 -20.73
C LYS A 16 -6.70 11.01 -21.33
N ALA A 17 -7.42 10.49 -22.32
CA ALA A 17 -8.53 11.17 -22.98
C ALA A 17 -9.72 11.40 -22.04
N LEU A 18 -9.90 10.55 -21.04
CA LEU A 18 -10.86 10.74 -19.94
C LEU A 18 -10.45 11.85 -18.94
N GLY A 19 -9.28 12.47 -19.12
CA GLY A 19 -8.80 13.56 -18.27
C GLY A 19 -8.16 13.10 -16.97
N LEU A 20 -7.88 11.80 -16.80
CA LEU A 20 -7.26 11.28 -15.57
C LEU A 20 -5.79 11.69 -15.48
N ALA A 21 -5.42 12.38 -14.41
CA ALA A 21 -4.05 12.86 -14.19
C ALA A 21 -3.15 11.85 -13.46
N MET A 22 -3.74 10.83 -12.83
CA MET A 22 -3.04 9.88 -12.00
C MET A 22 -3.72 8.51 -12.03
N VAL A 23 -2.94 7.45 -11.85
CA VAL A 23 -3.43 6.08 -11.71
C VAL A 23 -2.88 5.43 -10.45
N LEU A 24 -3.63 4.46 -9.90
CA LEU A 24 -3.16 3.61 -8.81
C LEU A 24 -2.69 2.27 -9.37
N ALA A 25 -1.47 1.88 -9.00
CA ALA A 25 -0.88 0.59 -9.30
C ALA A 25 -0.68 -0.23 -8.02
N ASN A 26 -1.02 -1.51 -8.08
CA ASN A 26 -0.95 -2.36 -6.91
C ASN A 26 0.43 -3.05 -6.78
N THR A 27 1.17 -2.76 -5.70
CA THR A 27 2.52 -3.30 -5.49
C THR A 27 2.50 -4.81 -5.27
N TYR A 28 1.50 -5.33 -4.55
CA TYR A 28 1.37 -6.77 -4.28
C TYR A 28 1.32 -7.60 -5.58
N HIS A 29 0.50 -7.20 -6.55
CA HIS A 29 0.39 -7.89 -7.82
C HIS A 29 1.67 -7.73 -8.65
N LEU A 30 2.21 -6.52 -8.76
CA LEU A 30 3.43 -6.26 -9.53
C LEU A 30 4.64 -7.03 -8.99
N TYR A 31 4.71 -7.18 -7.66
CA TYR A 31 5.74 -7.97 -6.98
C TYR A 31 5.64 -9.46 -7.30
N LEU A 32 4.45 -10.04 -7.25
CA LEU A 32 4.26 -11.46 -7.55
C LEU A 32 4.39 -11.75 -9.04
N ARG A 33 3.84 -10.87 -9.89
CA ARG A 33 3.88 -11.00 -11.35
C ARG A 33 3.63 -9.66 -12.04
N PRO A 34 4.57 -9.17 -12.88
CA PRO A 34 5.70 -9.88 -13.48
C PRO A 34 6.96 -9.98 -12.59
N GLY A 35 6.97 -9.33 -11.42
CA GLY A 35 8.14 -9.20 -10.56
C GLY A 35 8.80 -7.83 -10.69
N ILE A 36 9.21 -7.26 -9.56
CA ILE A 36 9.80 -5.92 -9.48
C ILE A 36 11.05 -5.79 -10.36
N SER A 37 11.92 -6.81 -10.37
CA SER A 37 13.15 -6.82 -11.17
C SER A 37 12.91 -6.84 -12.68
N VAL A 38 11.77 -7.38 -13.14
CA VAL A 38 11.39 -7.34 -14.55
C VAL A 38 10.99 -5.92 -14.95
N ILE A 39 10.18 -5.26 -14.11
CA ILE A 39 9.73 -3.89 -14.33
C ILE A 39 10.93 -2.91 -14.29
N GLU A 40 11.86 -3.13 -13.35
CA GLU A 40 13.11 -2.37 -13.27
C GLU A 40 13.91 -2.45 -14.57
N LYS A 41 14.11 -3.66 -15.11
CA LYS A 41 14.83 -3.88 -16.38
C LYS A 41 14.16 -3.22 -17.58
N LEU A 42 12.83 -3.04 -17.52
CA LEU A 42 12.05 -2.34 -18.55
C LEU A 42 12.02 -0.81 -18.32
N GLY A 43 12.75 -0.33 -17.30
CA GLY A 43 12.98 1.09 -17.04
C GLY A 43 11.93 1.74 -16.15
N GLY A 44 11.29 0.96 -15.26
CA GLY A 44 10.34 1.44 -14.27
C GLY A 44 8.89 1.34 -14.72
N LEU A 45 7.98 1.59 -13.78
CA LEU A 45 6.55 1.34 -13.94
C LEU A 45 5.91 2.24 -14.99
N HIS A 46 6.30 3.51 -15.07
CA HIS A 46 5.84 4.43 -16.12
C HIS A 46 6.10 3.88 -17.53
N LYS A 47 7.33 3.43 -17.81
CA LYS A 47 7.70 2.86 -19.11
C LYS A 47 7.00 1.52 -19.35
N PHE A 48 6.93 0.68 -18.32
CA PHE A 48 6.24 -0.60 -18.38
C PHE A 48 4.75 -0.46 -18.75
N MET A 49 4.08 0.55 -18.20
CA MET A 49 2.65 0.81 -18.44
C MET A 49 2.38 1.70 -19.66
N GLY A 50 3.41 2.34 -20.24
CA GLY A 50 3.21 3.42 -21.21
C GLY A 50 2.48 4.64 -20.63
N TRP A 51 2.62 4.88 -19.32
CA TRP A 51 1.93 5.94 -18.59
C TRP A 51 2.91 7.02 -18.15
N ASP A 52 2.72 8.23 -18.69
CA ASP A 52 3.61 9.39 -18.55
C ASP A 52 3.08 10.46 -17.57
N ARG A 53 2.04 10.15 -16.80
CA ARG A 53 1.52 11.00 -15.72
C ARG A 53 1.73 10.34 -14.36
N ALA A 54 1.22 10.96 -13.29
CA ALA A 54 1.47 10.49 -11.94
C ALA A 54 0.98 9.04 -11.70
N ILE A 55 1.74 8.29 -10.90
CA ILE A 55 1.41 6.95 -10.42
C ILE A 55 1.47 6.97 -8.89
N LEU A 56 0.41 6.46 -8.27
CA LEU A 56 0.41 6.09 -6.86
C LEU A 56 0.55 4.58 -6.75
N THR A 57 1.50 4.09 -5.98
CA THR A 57 1.58 2.66 -5.61
C THR A 57 1.03 2.44 -4.22
N ASP A 58 0.17 1.44 -4.04
CA ASP A 58 -0.20 1.00 -2.69
C ASP A 58 0.94 0.17 -2.03
N SER A 59 0.86 -0.01 -0.72
CA SER A 59 1.84 -0.83 0.03
C SER A 59 1.63 -2.34 -0.18
N GLY A 60 0.50 -2.73 -0.78
CA GLY A 60 0.03 -4.11 -0.85
C GLY A 60 -0.55 -4.67 0.46
N GLY A 61 -0.57 -3.88 1.55
CA GLY A 61 -1.07 -4.28 2.85
C GLY A 61 -2.45 -4.90 2.76
N TYR A 62 -3.43 -4.14 2.25
CA TYR A 62 -4.83 -4.60 2.11
C TYR A 62 -4.96 -5.96 1.40
N GLN A 63 -4.21 -6.22 0.33
CA GLN A 63 -4.26 -7.48 -0.40
C GLN A 63 -3.66 -8.62 0.41
N ILE A 64 -2.57 -8.37 1.14
CA ILE A 64 -2.01 -9.34 2.07
C ILE A 64 -3.04 -9.68 3.18
N PHE A 65 -3.79 -8.70 3.69
CA PHE A 65 -4.83 -8.93 4.70
C PHE A 65 -6.15 -9.50 4.15
N SER A 66 -6.46 -9.32 2.87
CA SER A 66 -7.73 -9.76 2.28
C SER A 66 -7.63 -11.07 1.49
N LEU A 67 -6.47 -11.36 0.88
CA LEU A 67 -6.30 -12.47 -0.07
C LEU A 67 -5.39 -13.60 0.45
N ALA A 68 -4.64 -13.39 1.52
CA ALA A 68 -3.80 -14.44 2.11
C ALA A 68 -4.50 -15.08 3.33
N PRO A 69 -5.22 -16.21 3.16
CA PRO A 69 -5.85 -16.91 4.28
C PRO A 69 -4.84 -17.45 5.30
N LEU A 70 -3.58 -17.63 4.89
CA LEU A 70 -2.46 -18.01 5.75
C LEU A 70 -1.43 -16.89 5.77
N ARG A 71 -1.69 -15.87 6.60
CA ARG A 71 -0.73 -14.81 6.92
C ARG A 71 -0.29 -14.90 8.37
N GLN A 72 0.95 -14.49 8.64
CA GLN A 72 1.46 -14.29 9.98
C GLN A 72 1.99 -12.86 10.04
N VAL A 73 1.44 -12.08 10.98
CA VAL A 73 1.80 -10.68 11.17
C VAL A 73 2.61 -10.57 12.44
N SER A 74 3.75 -9.90 12.37
CA SER A 74 4.63 -9.63 13.51
C SER A 74 5.12 -8.19 13.45
N ASP A 75 5.82 -7.71 14.48
CA ASP A 75 6.40 -6.36 14.44
C ASP A 75 7.46 -6.21 13.32
N GLU A 76 8.07 -7.30 12.87
CA GLU A 76 9.06 -7.29 11.79
C GLU A 76 8.43 -7.10 10.39
N GLY A 77 7.23 -7.63 10.18
CA GLY A 77 6.56 -7.61 8.88
C GLY A 77 5.44 -8.64 8.78
N VAL A 78 5.15 -9.04 7.54
CA VAL A 78 4.10 -10.00 7.22
C VAL A 78 4.64 -11.15 6.38
N ILE A 79 4.44 -12.37 6.86
CA ILE A 79 4.68 -13.59 6.11
C ILE A 79 3.35 -14.05 5.51
N PHE A 80 3.33 -14.35 4.22
CA PHE A 80 2.14 -14.87 3.54
C PHE A 80 2.52 -15.88 2.46
N ARG A 81 1.52 -16.65 2.00
CA ARG A 81 1.67 -17.53 0.83
C ARG A 81 1.03 -16.91 -0.41
N SER A 82 1.77 -16.91 -1.51
CA SER A 82 1.30 -16.47 -2.81
C SER A 82 0.08 -17.28 -3.24
N HIS A 83 -0.97 -16.58 -3.69
CA HIS A 83 -2.17 -17.21 -4.24
C HIS A 83 -1.95 -17.76 -5.67
N ILE A 84 -0.79 -17.47 -6.27
CA ILE A 84 -0.45 -17.88 -7.64
C ILE A 84 0.20 -19.27 -7.64
N ASP A 85 1.16 -19.50 -6.76
CA ASP A 85 2.01 -20.70 -6.76
C ASP A 85 2.25 -21.32 -5.36
N GLY A 86 1.68 -20.74 -4.30
CA GLY A 86 1.82 -21.23 -2.93
C GLY A 86 3.17 -20.95 -2.26
N SER A 87 4.08 -20.25 -2.95
CA SER A 87 5.39 -19.87 -2.41
C SER A 87 5.24 -18.93 -1.21
N GLN A 88 6.17 -19.03 -0.25
CA GLN A 88 6.15 -18.22 0.96
C GLN A 88 6.96 -16.95 0.75
N HIS A 89 6.37 -15.81 1.09
CA HIS A 89 6.98 -14.49 1.00
C HIS A 89 7.00 -13.83 2.38
N HIS A 90 8.00 -12.98 2.61
CA HIS A 90 8.10 -12.13 3.79
C HIS A 90 8.26 -10.68 3.34
N ILE A 91 7.33 -9.85 3.78
CA ILE A 91 7.27 -8.43 3.43
C ILE A 91 7.49 -7.60 4.69
N THR A 92 8.46 -6.70 4.64
CA THR A 92 8.76 -5.76 5.73
C THR A 92 8.53 -4.32 5.25
N PRO A 93 8.42 -3.35 6.18
CA PRO A 93 8.38 -1.93 5.85
C PRO A 93 9.50 -1.48 4.90
N GLU A 94 10.74 -1.94 5.13
CA GLU A 94 11.90 -1.57 4.30
C GLU A 94 11.78 -2.15 2.89
N LEU A 95 11.33 -3.40 2.79
CA LEU A 95 11.23 -4.10 1.52
C LEU A 95 10.13 -3.50 0.63
N ILE A 96 9.00 -3.09 1.21
CA ILE A 96 7.93 -2.40 0.47
C ILE A 96 8.39 -1.04 -0.06
N ILE A 97 9.14 -0.29 0.73
CA ILE A 97 9.72 0.96 0.26
C ILE A 97 10.69 0.69 -0.89
N GLN A 98 11.59 -0.29 -0.74
CA GLN A 98 12.50 -0.67 -1.81
C GLN A 98 11.74 -1.05 -3.10
N PHE A 99 10.66 -1.84 -3.00
CA PHE A 99 9.88 -2.23 -4.18
C PHE A 99 9.24 -1.02 -4.86
N GLN A 100 8.60 -0.14 -4.11
CA GLN A 100 7.97 1.05 -4.67
C GLN A 100 8.99 2.05 -5.24
N GLU A 101 10.18 2.14 -4.63
CA GLU A 101 11.30 2.93 -5.16
C GLU A 101 11.83 2.36 -6.48
N THR A 102 11.95 1.04 -6.58
CA THR A 102 12.37 0.37 -7.82
C THR A 102 11.30 0.49 -8.91
N LEU A 103 10.02 0.44 -8.56
CA LEU A 103 8.92 0.70 -9.49
C LEU A 103 8.96 2.15 -10.00
N GLY A 104 9.41 3.10 -9.16
CA GLY A 104 9.57 4.50 -9.52
C GLY A 104 8.24 5.24 -9.68
N ALA A 105 7.29 5.00 -8.77
CA ALA A 105 6.01 5.72 -8.71
C ALA A 105 6.14 7.09 -8.01
N ASP A 106 5.36 8.09 -8.40
CA ASP A 106 5.43 9.44 -7.82
C ASP A 106 4.97 9.50 -6.36
N ILE A 107 3.96 8.72 -5.99
CA ILE A 107 3.45 8.60 -4.62
C ILE A 107 3.55 7.14 -4.19
N ILE A 108 4.18 6.91 -3.04
CA ILE A 108 4.37 5.58 -2.46
C ILE A 108 3.70 5.54 -1.09
N MET A 109 3.19 4.38 -0.69
CA MET A 109 2.42 4.23 0.55
C MET A 109 3.24 3.43 1.57
N ALA A 110 3.24 3.89 2.83
CA ALA A 110 3.82 3.14 3.94
C ALA A 110 3.09 1.80 4.13
N LEU A 111 3.80 0.77 4.59
CA LEU A 111 3.19 -0.49 4.98
C LEU A 111 2.34 -0.28 6.24
N ASP A 112 1.09 -0.75 6.20
CA ASP A 112 0.15 -0.67 7.29
C ASP A 112 -0.47 -2.04 7.59
N GLU A 113 -1.04 -2.20 8.78
CA GLU A 113 -1.90 -3.34 9.12
C GLU A 113 -3.35 -2.90 9.06
N CYS A 114 -4.11 -3.46 8.11
CA CYS A 114 -5.53 -3.17 7.96
C CYS A 114 -6.34 -4.18 8.80
N PRO A 115 -6.90 -3.79 9.95
CA PRO A 115 -7.76 -4.66 10.74
C PRO A 115 -9.07 -4.96 10.00
N ALA A 116 -9.73 -6.06 10.39
CA ALA A 116 -11.04 -6.42 9.87
C ALA A 116 -12.13 -5.49 10.43
N SER A 117 -13.28 -5.39 9.75
CA SER A 117 -14.37 -4.50 10.17
C SER A 117 -15.03 -4.91 11.49
N ASP A 118 -14.92 -6.19 11.87
CA ASP A 118 -15.48 -6.80 13.07
C ASP A 118 -14.44 -7.03 14.17
N ASP A 119 -13.20 -6.57 13.99
CA ASP A 119 -12.16 -6.67 15.02
C ASP A 119 -12.52 -5.83 16.26
N SER A 120 -12.20 -6.38 17.43
CA SER A 120 -12.38 -5.68 18.70
C SER A 120 -11.51 -4.44 18.81
N PHE A 121 -11.89 -3.52 19.71
CA PHE A 121 -11.11 -2.32 20.02
C PHE A 121 -9.63 -2.63 20.29
N GLU A 122 -9.35 -3.67 21.07
CA GLU A 122 -7.98 -4.07 21.40
C GLU A 122 -7.20 -4.58 20.19
N GLN A 123 -7.83 -5.34 19.30
CA GLN A 123 -7.20 -5.80 18.06
C GLN A 123 -6.87 -4.62 17.15
N VAL A 124 -7.83 -3.70 16.97
CA VAL A 124 -7.63 -2.49 16.17
C VAL A 124 -6.55 -1.60 16.76
N ASN A 125 -6.51 -1.44 18.09
CA ASN A 125 -5.46 -0.67 18.76
C ASN A 125 -4.07 -1.28 18.51
N ARG A 126 -3.92 -2.61 18.65
CA ARG A 126 -2.64 -3.30 18.37
C ARG A 126 -2.20 -3.14 16.91
N ALA A 127 -3.13 -3.25 15.96
CA ALA A 127 -2.84 -3.07 14.53
C ALA A 127 -2.43 -1.61 14.20
N MET A 128 -3.10 -0.64 14.83
CA MET A 128 -2.76 0.78 14.71
C MET A 128 -1.36 1.07 15.26
N GLU A 129 -1.04 0.59 16.46
CA GLU A 129 0.29 0.76 17.05
C GLU A 129 1.39 0.10 16.21
N ARG A 130 1.11 -1.05 15.58
CA ARG A 130 2.05 -1.67 14.63
C ARG A 130 2.22 -0.85 13.37
N THR A 131 1.12 -0.33 12.82
CA THR A 131 1.14 0.60 11.68
C THR A 131 2.01 1.83 11.96
N HIS A 132 1.95 2.37 13.18
CA HIS A 132 2.81 3.48 13.63
C HIS A 132 4.30 3.12 13.59
N ARG A 133 4.67 1.99 14.19
CA ARG A 133 6.06 1.50 14.17
C ARG A 133 6.55 1.23 12.74
N TRP A 134 5.70 0.68 11.89
CA TRP A 134 6.03 0.44 10.48
C TRP A 134 6.15 1.73 9.68
N ALA A 135 5.32 2.74 9.93
CA ALA A 135 5.43 4.04 9.28
C ALA A 135 6.80 4.69 9.54
N GLU A 136 7.28 4.69 10.80
CA GLU A 136 8.63 5.17 11.12
C GLU A 136 9.72 4.41 10.35
N ARG A 137 9.59 3.08 10.27
CA ARG A 137 10.54 2.22 9.53
C ARG A 137 10.52 2.51 8.03
N CYS A 138 9.33 2.72 7.46
CA CYS A 138 9.18 3.12 6.06
C CYS A 138 9.86 4.47 5.79
N GLN A 139 9.64 5.47 6.66
CA GLN A 139 10.26 6.79 6.52
C GLN A 139 11.80 6.71 6.60
N LYS A 140 12.33 5.89 7.52
CA LYS A 140 13.78 5.64 7.65
C LYS A 140 14.36 4.87 6.45
N ALA A 141 13.57 4.01 5.81
CA ALA A 141 14.00 3.19 4.69
C ALA A 141 14.01 3.92 3.34
N GLN A 142 13.22 5.00 3.22
CA GLN A 142 13.14 5.80 1.99
C GLN A 142 14.48 6.47 1.69
N LYS A 143 14.96 6.29 0.46
CA LYS A 143 16.21 6.87 -0.07
C LYS A 143 15.96 7.81 -1.24
N ARG A 144 14.84 7.67 -1.94
CA ARG A 144 14.46 8.49 -3.09
C ARG A 144 13.55 9.64 -2.67
N HIS A 145 14.03 10.87 -2.87
CA HIS A 145 13.31 12.10 -2.50
C HIS A 145 12.43 12.65 -3.62
N ASP A 146 12.49 12.06 -4.82
CA ASP A 146 11.59 12.36 -5.94
C ASP A 146 10.22 11.68 -5.83
N GLN A 147 10.05 10.79 -4.84
CA GLN A 147 8.81 10.07 -4.57
C GLN A 147 8.22 10.53 -3.22
N ALA A 148 6.94 10.85 -3.17
CA ALA A 148 6.27 11.25 -1.93
C ALA A 148 5.78 10.02 -1.15
N LEU A 149 6.29 9.82 0.07
CA LEU A 149 5.82 8.74 0.95
C LEU A 149 4.63 9.19 1.78
N TYR A 150 3.50 8.52 1.62
CA TYR A 150 2.27 8.81 2.38
C TYR A 150 2.10 7.80 3.52
N ALA A 151 1.74 8.31 4.69
CA ALA A 151 1.35 7.50 5.83
C ALA A 151 -0.14 7.13 5.77
N ILE A 152 -0.53 6.04 6.44
CA ILE A 152 -1.91 5.54 6.43
C ILE A 152 -2.48 5.59 7.84
N VAL A 153 -3.46 6.47 8.05
CA VAL A 153 -4.22 6.56 9.30
C VAL A 153 -5.12 5.34 9.42
N GLN A 154 -4.80 4.48 10.39
CA GLN A 154 -5.65 3.36 10.84
C GLN A 154 -6.47 3.73 12.09
N GLY A 155 -7.33 2.81 12.53
CA GLY A 155 -8.20 3.00 13.71
C GLY A 155 -9.59 2.38 13.58
N GLY A 156 -9.87 1.68 12.47
CA GLY A 156 -11.15 1.03 12.22
C GLY A 156 -12.34 1.98 12.35
N ILE A 157 -13.42 1.48 12.95
CA ILE A 157 -14.64 2.25 13.25
C ILE A 157 -14.53 3.11 14.52
N PHE A 158 -13.39 3.11 15.23
CA PHE A 158 -13.25 3.74 16.55
C PHE A 158 -12.68 5.15 16.43
N PRO A 159 -13.48 6.22 16.68
CA PRO A 159 -13.03 7.60 16.49
C PRO A 159 -11.84 7.98 17.37
N GLN A 160 -11.74 7.44 18.59
CA GLN A 160 -10.60 7.70 19.46
C GLN A 160 -9.28 7.17 18.89
N LEU A 161 -9.30 5.99 18.27
CA LEU A 161 -8.10 5.40 17.64
C LEU A 161 -7.74 6.16 16.36
N ARG A 162 -8.73 6.56 15.56
CA ARG A 162 -8.52 7.42 14.39
C ARG A 162 -7.83 8.73 14.75
N ARG A 163 -8.28 9.39 15.83
CA ARG A 163 -7.66 10.63 16.32
C ARG A 163 -6.22 10.39 16.77
N GLN A 164 -6.01 9.41 17.65
CA GLN A 164 -4.68 9.05 18.12
C GLN A 164 -3.72 8.74 16.96
N SER A 165 -4.21 8.01 15.97
CA SER A 165 -3.43 7.64 14.79
C SER A 165 -3.06 8.84 13.92
N ALA A 166 -4.02 9.73 13.67
CA ALA A 166 -3.79 10.95 12.90
C ALA A 166 -2.80 11.89 13.61
N GLU A 167 -2.95 12.09 14.93
CA GLU A 167 -2.06 12.94 15.73
C GLU A 167 -0.63 12.40 15.74
N TYR A 168 -0.47 11.08 15.95
CA TYR A 168 0.84 10.45 15.95
C TYR A 168 1.50 10.53 14.56
N LEU A 169 0.81 10.17 13.48
CA LEU A 169 1.39 10.23 12.13
C LEU A 169 1.67 11.68 11.69
N ALA A 170 0.84 12.64 12.08
CA ALA A 170 1.09 14.07 11.84
C ALA A 170 2.40 14.52 12.49
N SER A 171 2.72 14.02 13.68
CA SER A 171 3.97 14.33 14.38
C SER A 171 5.24 13.83 13.66
N LEU A 172 5.09 12.90 12.71
CA LEU A 172 6.18 12.37 11.88
C LEU A 172 6.39 13.14 10.57
N GLU A 173 5.58 14.16 10.28
CA GLU A 173 5.76 15.09 9.15
C GLU A 173 5.84 14.44 7.76
N PHE A 174 4.99 13.45 7.48
CA PHE A 174 4.84 12.89 6.13
C PHE A 174 4.29 13.93 5.15
N PRO A 175 4.70 13.92 3.86
CA PRO A 175 4.16 14.80 2.83
C PRO A 175 2.69 14.54 2.48
N GLY A 176 2.10 13.45 2.97
CA GLY A 176 0.69 13.16 2.80
C GLY A 176 0.18 12.04 3.69
N TYR A 177 -1.14 11.99 3.84
CA TYR A 177 -1.84 11.12 4.78
C TYR A 177 -3.08 10.53 4.11
N ALA A 178 -3.14 9.21 4.06
CA ALA A 178 -4.30 8.47 3.60
C ALA A 178 -5.14 7.99 4.79
N ILE A 179 -6.42 7.73 4.55
CA ILE A 179 -7.34 7.13 5.53
C ILE A 179 -7.54 5.67 5.14
N GLY A 180 -6.91 4.76 5.89
CA GLY A 180 -6.98 3.31 5.64
C GLY A 180 -8.15 2.62 6.35
N GLY A 181 -8.43 1.36 6.02
CA GLY A 181 -9.38 0.54 6.78
C GLY A 181 -10.82 1.05 6.83
N LEU A 182 -11.28 1.78 5.79
CA LEU A 182 -12.68 2.15 5.58
C LEU A 182 -13.21 1.49 4.31
N SER A 183 -14.53 1.31 4.21
CA SER A 183 -15.21 0.68 3.05
C SER A 183 -14.90 -0.81 2.87
N ILE A 184 -14.52 -1.49 3.96
CA ILE A 184 -14.17 -2.92 3.98
C ILE A 184 -15.33 -3.83 4.44
N GLY A 185 -16.55 -3.30 4.56
CA GLY A 185 -17.75 -4.04 4.98
C GLY A 185 -18.57 -3.39 6.09
N GLU A 186 -18.14 -2.21 6.56
CA GLU A 186 -18.83 -1.47 7.63
C GLU A 186 -20.28 -1.12 7.23
N PRO A 187 -21.25 -1.21 8.16
CA PRO A 187 -22.62 -0.84 7.88
C PRO A 187 -22.68 0.65 7.51
N LYS A 188 -23.15 0.93 6.29
CA LYS A 188 -23.51 2.29 5.89
C LYS A 188 -24.72 2.69 6.75
N LYS A 189 -24.52 3.52 7.78
CA LYS A 189 -25.64 4.27 8.35
C LYS A 189 -26.14 5.20 7.25
N VAL A 190 -27.32 4.88 6.72
CA VAL A 190 -28.13 5.77 5.89
C VAL A 190 -28.80 6.78 6.81
#